data_AF-A0A7W0FCR6-F1
#
_entry.id   AF-A0A7W0FCR6-F1
#
_cell.length_a   1.000
_cell.length_b   1.000
_cell.length_c   1.000
_cell.angle_alpha   90.00
_cell.angle_beta   90.00
_cell.angle_gamma   90.00
#
_symmetry.space_group_name_H-M   'P 1'
#
loop_
_entity.id
_entity.type
_entity.pdbx_description
1 polymer ?
#
loop_
_entity_poly.entity_id
_entity_poly.type
_entity_poly.pdbx_seq_one_letter_code
_entity_poly.pdbx_strand_id
1 'polypeptide(L)'
;ETNRRRNIQERYNRDMNITPETVKSNIKDILSSTYESDYWTVSVAAEEKAEYGYDDEALKRLEAEMKEAAKKLEFERAAKIRDRIKEIKNKMIEIGIK
;
A
#
# COMPACT_ATOMS: atom_id res chain seq x y z
N GLU A 1 28.60 -18.86 -1.07
CA GLU A 1 28.78 -17.55 -0.41
C GLU A 1 27.82 -17.32 0.76
N THR A 2 26.50 -17.44 0.58
CA THR A 2 25.49 -17.25 1.64
C THR A 2 25.75 -18.08 2.90
N ASN A 3 26.05 -19.37 2.73
CA ASN A 3 26.33 -20.27 3.87
C ASN A 3 27.61 -19.90 4.62
N ARG A 4 28.62 -19.39 3.90
CA ARG A 4 29.89 -18.94 4.52
C ARG A 4 29.65 -17.75 5.43
N ARG A 5 28.88 -16.75 4.97
CA ARG A 5 28.55 -15.56 5.78
C ARG A 5 27.68 -15.90 6.98
N ARG A 6 26.69 -16.78 6.80
CA ARG A 6 25.80 -17.20 7.88
C ARG A 6 26.55 -17.90 9.01
N ASN A 7 27.48 -18.80 8.69
CA ASN A 7 28.31 -19.48 9.68
C ASN A 7 29.17 -18.50 10.50
N ILE A 8 29.70 -17.45 9.87
CA ILE A 8 30.46 -16.40 10.58
C ILE A 8 29.55 -15.62 11.52
N GLN A 9 28.35 -15.24 11.07
CA GLN A 9 27.37 -14.51 11.87
C GLN A 9 26.90 -15.33 13.06
N GLU A 10 26.58 -16.62 12.88
CA GLU A 10 26.15 -17.51 13.95
C GLU A 10 27.24 -17.74 14.99
N ARG A 11 28.51 -17.90 14.55
CA ARG A 11 29.64 -18.02 15.48
C ARG A 11 29.84 -16.74 16.29
N TYR A 12 29.84 -15.59 15.63
CA TYR A 12 29.96 -14.30 16.31
C TYR A 12 28.83 -14.07 17.31
N ASN A 13 27.59 -14.36 16.92
CA ASN A 13 26.43 -14.21 17.79
C ASN A 13 26.53 -15.13 19.02
N ARG A 14 27.03 -16.36 18.86
CA ARG A 14 27.26 -17.28 19.97
C ARG A 14 28.38 -16.80 20.90
N ASP A 15 29.50 -16.36 20.34
CA ASP A 15 30.66 -15.89 21.11
C ASP A 15 30.34 -14.61 21.91
N MET A 16 29.39 -13.80 21.43
CA MET A 16 28.99 -12.51 22.02
C MET A 16 27.65 -12.56 22.77
N ASN A 17 27.03 -13.74 22.91
CA ASN A 17 25.69 -13.90 23.48
C ASN A 17 24.62 -12.99 22.84
N ILE A 18 24.67 -12.78 21.52
CA ILE A 18 23.69 -11.98 20.76
C ILE A 18 22.56 -12.88 20.26
N THR A 19 21.33 -12.56 20.63
CA THR A 19 20.13 -13.17 20.04
C THR A 19 19.70 -12.37 18.81
N PRO A 20 19.59 -12.99 17.61
CA PRO A 20 19.09 -12.29 16.43
C PRO A 20 17.62 -11.88 16.60
N GLU A 21 17.34 -10.59 16.46
CA GLU A 21 15.98 -10.05 16.50
C GLU A 21 15.68 -9.21 15.26
N THR A 22 14.40 -9.13 14.88
CA THR A 22 13.96 -8.22 13.81
C THR A 22 14.08 -6.78 14.29
N VAL A 23 14.75 -5.94 13.50
CA VAL A 23 14.84 -4.50 13.78
C VAL A 23 13.42 -3.91 13.77
N LYS A 24 12.94 -3.45 14.92
CA LYS A 24 11.70 -2.69 15.05
C LYS A 24 12.02 -1.22 14.99
N SER A 25 11.75 -0.57 13.86
CA SER A 25 11.81 0.89 13.74
C SER A 25 10.41 1.43 13.98
N ASN A 26 10.23 2.29 14.98
CA ASN A 26 9.02 3.11 15.08
C ASN A 26 9.08 4.10 13.92
N ILE A 27 8.26 3.86 12.89
CA ILE A 27 8.03 4.85 11.84
C ILE A 27 7.61 6.12 12.56
N LYS A 28 8.40 7.19 12.44
CA LYS A 28 8.01 8.51 12.92
C LYS A 28 6.74 8.87 12.17
N ASP A 29 5.63 8.82 12.89
CA ASP A 29 4.28 9.03 12.40
C ASP A 29 4.04 10.52 12.11
N ILE A 30 4.80 11.05 11.15
CA ILE A 30 4.76 12.46 10.75
C ILE A 30 3.53 12.73 9.85
N LEU A 31 2.91 11.68 9.29
CA LEU A 31 1.80 11.79 8.35
C LEU A 31 0.41 11.52 8.94
N SER A 32 0.28 10.99 10.16
CA SER A 32 -1.03 10.68 10.75
C SER A 32 -1.86 11.93 11.06
N SER A 33 -1.25 13.00 11.56
CA SER A 33 -2.00 14.15 12.12
C SER A 33 -2.72 15.01 11.09
N THR A 34 -2.34 15.01 9.81
CA THR A 34 -2.92 15.92 8.81
C THR A 34 -4.07 15.31 8.01
N TYR A 35 -4.28 13.99 8.09
CA TYR A 35 -5.28 13.29 7.25
C TYR A 35 -6.64 13.06 7.95
N GLU A 36 -6.74 13.24 9.28
CA GLU A 36 -7.97 12.88 10.02
C GLU A 36 -9.05 13.97 10.07
N SER A 37 -8.79 15.20 9.62
CA SER A 37 -9.75 16.30 9.80
C SER A 37 -10.78 16.50 8.68
N ASP A 38 -10.76 15.72 7.59
CA ASP A 38 -11.58 16.03 6.40
C ASP A 38 -12.49 14.90 5.88
N TYR A 39 -12.63 13.79 6.62
CA TYR A 39 -13.62 12.76 6.27
C TYR A 39 -15.00 13.13 6.82
N TRP A 40 -15.65 14.12 6.20
CA TRP A 40 -17.08 14.32 6.33
C TRP A 40 -17.80 13.09 5.76
N THR A 41 -18.61 12.44 6.59
CA THR A 41 -19.45 11.29 6.26
C THR A 41 -20.50 11.67 5.20
N VAL A 42 -20.16 11.50 3.93
CA VAL A 42 -21.15 11.58 2.84
C VAL A 42 -21.98 10.29 2.87
N SER A 43 -23.26 10.44 3.20
CA SER A 43 -24.26 9.37 3.13
C SER A 43 -24.35 8.87 1.69
N VAL A 44 -23.97 7.61 1.47
CA VAL A 44 -24.04 6.95 0.15
C VAL A 44 -25.51 6.65 -0.14
N ALA A 45 -26.13 7.51 -0.95
CA ALA A 45 -27.36 7.16 -1.64
C ALA A 45 -27.03 6.05 -2.66
N ALA A 46 -27.71 4.91 -2.50
CA ALA A 46 -27.61 3.79 -3.40
C ALA A 46 -28.15 4.17 -4.79
N GLU A 47 -27.30 4.10 -5.81
CA GLU A 47 -27.72 4.07 -7.21
C GLU A 47 -27.07 2.88 -7.93
N GLU A 48 -27.78 2.42 -8.94
CA GLU A 48 -27.92 1.04 -9.39
C GLU A 48 -26.69 0.39 -10.04
N LYS A 49 -26.70 -0.94 -9.92
CA LYS A 49 -25.94 -1.95 -10.68
C LYS A 49 -25.45 -1.49 -12.05
N ALA A 50 -24.13 -1.47 -12.20
CA ALA A 50 -23.48 -1.72 -13.47
C ALA A 50 -22.47 -2.84 -13.28
N GLU A 51 -22.85 -4.04 -13.73
CA GLU A 51 -22.01 -5.22 -13.88
C GLU A 51 -21.02 -4.98 -15.05
N TYR A 52 -20.11 -4.02 -14.88
CA TYR A 52 -18.94 -3.93 -15.73
C TYR A 52 -17.90 -4.84 -15.09
N GLY A 53 -17.53 -5.91 -15.80
CA GLY A 53 -16.39 -6.75 -15.43
C GLY A 53 -15.23 -5.84 -15.07
N TYR A 54 -14.72 -6.00 -13.85
CA TYR A 54 -13.60 -5.21 -13.39
C TYR A 54 -12.38 -5.62 -14.20
N ASP A 55 -12.11 -4.86 -15.26
CA ASP A 55 -10.95 -5.07 -16.10
C ASP A 55 -9.70 -4.82 -15.26
N ASP A 56 -9.06 -5.90 -14.82
CA ASP A 56 -7.73 -5.86 -14.19
C ASP A 56 -6.73 -5.04 -15.03
N GLU A 57 -6.94 -4.97 -16.35
CA GLU A 57 -6.18 -4.11 -17.25
C GLU A 57 -6.40 -2.61 -16.98
N ALA A 58 -7.63 -2.18 -16.75
CA ALA A 58 -7.93 -0.79 -16.42
C ALA A 58 -7.28 -0.41 -15.08
N LEU A 59 -7.28 -1.33 -14.12
CA LEU A 59 -6.62 -1.13 -12.83
C LEU A 59 -5.10 -1.03 -12.97
N LYS A 60 -4.48 -1.89 -13.80
CA LYS A 60 -3.05 -1.81 -14.13
C LYS A 60 -2.68 -0.48 -14.81
N ARG A 61 -3.52 0.04 -15.70
CA ARG A 61 -3.30 1.34 -16.36
C ARG A 61 -3.34 2.48 -15.34
N LEU A 62 -4.33 2.48 -14.44
CA LEU A 62 -4.41 3.48 -13.36
C LEU A 62 -3.19 3.40 -12.42
N GLU A 63 -2.73 2.20 -12.07
CA GLU A 63 -1.53 2.02 -11.26
C GLU A 63 -0.27 2.56 -11.96
N ALA A 64 -0.17 2.40 -13.29
CA ALA A 64 0.91 2.96 -14.08
C ALA A 64 0.85 4.50 -14.12
N GLU A 65 -0.33 5.08 -14.35
CA GLU A 65 -0.52 6.53 -14.37
C GLU A 65 -0.22 7.17 -12.99
N MET A 66 -0.66 6.53 -11.90
CA MET A 66 -0.34 6.96 -10.54
C MET A 66 1.19 7.02 -10.31
N LYS A 67 1.91 5.98 -10.75
CA LYS A 67 3.38 5.93 -10.63
C LYS A 67 4.05 6.99 -11.49
N GLU A 68 3.51 7.28 -12.68
CA GLU A 68 4.04 8.35 -13.54
C GLU A 68 3.83 9.74 -12.91
N ALA A 69 2.63 10.02 -12.39
CA ALA A 69 2.35 11.26 -11.67
C ALA A 69 3.27 11.43 -10.46
N ALA A 70 3.50 10.36 -9.69
CA ALA A 70 4.44 10.36 -8.57
C ALA A 70 5.89 10.65 -9.01
N LYS A 71 6.35 10.07 -10.15
CA LYS A 71 7.67 10.38 -10.73
C LYS A 71 7.81 11.84 -11.15
N LYS A 72 6.71 12.47 -11.60
CA LYS A 72 6.65 13.90 -11.95
C LYS A 72 6.45 14.82 -10.76
N LEU A 73 6.41 14.29 -9.52
CA LEU A 73 6.12 15.04 -8.28
C LEU A 73 4.69 15.63 -8.24
N GLU A 74 3.77 15.14 -9.07
CA GLU A 74 2.35 15.53 -9.09
C GLU A 74 1.56 14.73 -8.02
N PHE A 75 1.87 14.98 -6.74
CA PHE A 75 1.34 14.16 -5.64
C PHE A 75 -0.19 14.23 -5.47
N GLU A 76 -0.80 15.40 -5.72
CA GLU A 76 -2.26 15.55 -5.68
C GLU A 76 -2.95 14.67 -6.74
N ARG A 77 -2.37 14.61 -7.94
CA ARG A 77 -2.88 13.76 -9.02
C ARG A 77 -2.69 12.28 -8.69
N ALA A 78 -1.52 11.91 -8.18
CA ALA A 78 -1.26 10.55 -7.73
C ALA A 78 -2.21 10.12 -6.61
N ALA A 79 -2.52 11.00 -5.66
CA ALA A 79 -3.47 10.74 -4.58
C ALA A 79 -4.89 10.51 -5.11
N LYS A 80 -5.37 11.35 -6.03
CA LYS A 80 -6.69 11.15 -6.67
C LYS A 80 -6.79 9.81 -7.39
N ILE A 81 -5.73 9.40 -8.10
CA ILE A 81 -5.71 8.11 -8.81
C ILE A 81 -5.67 6.95 -7.81
N ARG A 82 -4.89 7.06 -6.73
CA ARG A 82 -4.84 6.07 -5.64
C ARG A 82 -6.22 5.83 -5.04
N ASP A 83 -6.94 6.90 -4.72
CA ASP A 83 -8.24 6.81 -4.07
C ASP A 83 -9.27 6.17 -5.02
N ARG A 84 -9.23 6.51 -6.31
CA ARG A 84 -10.03 5.85 -7.34
C ARG A 84 -9.71 4.36 -7.48
N ILE A 85 -8.43 3.96 -7.46
CA ILE A 85 -8.04 2.54 -7.47
C ILE A 85 -8.62 1.82 -6.24
N LYS A 86 -8.56 2.47 -5.06
CA LYS A 86 -9.09 1.91 -3.81
C LYS A 86 -10.61 1.71 -3.88
N GLU A 87 -11.35 2.69 -4.40
CA GLU A 87 -12.79 2.55 -4.62
C GLU A 87 -13.12 1.38 -5.54
N ILE A 88 -12.40 1.25 -6.66
CA ILE A 88 -12.60 0.14 -7.61
C ILE A 88 -12.33 -1.21 -6.92
N LYS A 89 -11.20 -1.36 -6.21
CA LYS A 89 -10.88 -2.59 -5.47
C LYS A 89 -11.90 -2.92 -4.38
N ASN A 90 -12.38 -1.91 -3.66
CA ASN A 90 -13.39 -2.11 -2.63
C ASN A 90 -14.70 -2.62 -3.23
N LYS A 91 -15.15 -2.04 -4.35
CA LYS A 91 -16.34 -2.51 -5.05
C LYS A 91 -16.15 -3.92 -5.65
N MET A 92 -14.94 -4.28 -6.12
CA MET A 92 -14.63 -5.67 -6.53
C MET A 92 -14.81 -6.67 -5.40
N ILE A 93 -14.28 -6.33 -4.21
CA ILE A 93 -14.36 -7.16 -3.00
C ILE A 93 -15.81 -7.29 -2.55
N GLU A 94 -16.57 -6.20 -2.56
CA GLU A 94 -17.99 -6.17 -2.18
C GLU A 94 -18.85 -7.03 -3.12
N ILE A 95 -18.49 -7.09 -4.41
CA ILE A 95 -19.18 -7.91 -5.42
C ILE A 95 -18.68 -9.37 -5.42
N GLY A 96 -17.66 -9.71 -4.61
CA GLY A 96 -17.17 -11.08 -4.44
C GLY A 96 -16.34 -11.59 -5.62
N ILE A 97 -15.83 -10.69 -6.47
CA ILE A 97 -14.95 -11.03 -7.59
C ILE A 97 -13.52 -11.14 -7.03
N LYS A 98 -12.98 -12.35 -7.04
CA LYS A 98 -11.65 -12.68 -6.52
C LYS A 98 -10.79 -13.31 -7.60
#